data_AF-H6BA47-F1
#
_entry.id   AF-H6BA47-F1
#
_cell.length_a   1.000
_cell.length_b   1.000
_cell.length_c   1.000
_cell.angle_alpha   90.00
_cell.angle_beta   90.00
_cell.angle_gamma   90.00
#
_symmetry.space_group_name_H-M   'P 1'
#
loop_
_entity.id
_entity.type
_entity.pdbx_description
1 polymer ?
#
loop_
_entity_poly.entity_id
_entity_poly.type
_entity_poly.pdbx_seq_one_letter_code
_entity_poly.pdbx_strand_id
1 'polypeptide(L)'
;YQFVSASTGHCTQLSENVETLRLEVDNLQKRITLLENNNKKMTGEDLDLIHFKDLRQLEKQLNLGARKIRSRKDKILLERIGSLKAKQRSLKEENANFREKNERTQVGRSEEEPNNINEIIGGVNWELERDGATQHPYQTSLNLSLS
;
A
#
# COMPACT_ATOMS: atom_id res chain seq x y z
N TYR A 1 27.95 -66.66 -7.82
CA TYR A 1 26.56 -66.17 -7.90
C TYR A 1 26.32 -64.85 -7.16
N GLN A 2 27.31 -63.94 -7.04
CA GLN A 2 27.17 -62.73 -6.19
C GLN A 2 27.29 -61.39 -6.94
N PHE A 3 27.49 -61.41 -8.26
CA PHE A 3 27.74 -60.19 -9.04
C PHE A 3 26.49 -59.61 -9.71
N VAL A 4 25.38 -60.36 -9.78
CA VAL A 4 24.13 -59.91 -10.45
C VAL A 4 23.27 -59.05 -9.52
N SER A 5 23.35 -59.22 -8.20
CA SER A 5 22.50 -58.54 -7.22
C SER A 5 22.80 -57.04 -7.06
N ALA A 6 24.06 -56.61 -7.21
CA ALA A 6 24.46 -55.22 -6.99
C ALA A 6 24.02 -54.26 -8.12
N SER A 7 24.10 -54.71 -9.38
CA SER A 7 23.61 -53.93 -10.54
C SER A 7 22.08 -53.88 -10.60
N THR A 8 21.42 -54.93 -10.10
CA THR A 8 19.95 -55.02 -10.12
C THR A 8 19.32 -54.08 -9.10
N GLY A 9 19.90 -53.94 -7.90
CA GLY A 9 19.40 -53.03 -6.86
C GLY A 9 19.50 -51.53 -7.19
N HIS A 10 20.54 -51.12 -7.92
CA HIS A 10 20.71 -49.71 -8.31
C HIS A 10 19.78 -49.30 -9.46
N CYS A 11 19.51 -50.22 -10.39
CA CYS A 11 18.55 -50.00 -11.49
C CYS A 11 17.10 -49.93 -10.98
N THR A 12 16.74 -50.75 -9.98
CA THR A 12 15.39 -50.73 -9.37
C THR A 12 15.13 -49.45 -8.58
N GLN A 13 16.11 -48.93 -7.83
CA GLN A 13 15.95 -47.69 -7.05
C GLN A 13 15.77 -46.44 -7.93
N LEU A 14 16.48 -46.35 -9.07
CA LEU A 14 16.27 -45.28 -10.03
C LEU A 14 14.87 -45.35 -10.66
N SER A 15 14.39 -46.56 -10.97
CA SER A 15 13.04 -46.78 -11.53
C SER A 15 11.94 -46.41 -10.52
N GLU A 16 12.07 -46.79 -9.26
CA GLU A 16 11.14 -46.42 -8.18
C GLU A 16 11.14 -44.90 -7.93
N ASN A 17 12.31 -44.25 -7.98
CA ASN A 17 12.42 -42.80 -7.85
C ASN A 17 11.76 -42.06 -9.02
N VAL A 18 11.87 -42.57 -10.24
CA VAL A 18 11.19 -41.98 -11.41
C VAL A 18 9.67 -42.15 -11.29
N GLU A 19 9.20 -43.30 -10.82
CA GLU A 19 7.76 -43.54 -10.67
C GLU A 19 7.14 -42.71 -9.55
N THR A 20 7.84 -42.56 -8.42
CA THR A 20 7.42 -41.67 -7.33
C THR A 20 7.38 -40.20 -7.75
N LEU A 21 8.38 -39.72 -8.50
CA LEU A 21 8.37 -38.37 -9.06
C LEU A 21 7.21 -38.16 -10.05
N ARG A 22 6.89 -39.16 -10.88
CA ARG A 22 5.72 -39.10 -11.78
C ARG A 22 4.41 -38.96 -11.01
N LEU A 23 4.23 -39.78 -9.97
CA LEU A 23 3.04 -39.70 -9.12
C LEU A 23 2.92 -38.33 -8.44
N GLU A 24 4.03 -37.75 -8.00
CA GLU A 24 4.04 -36.42 -7.40
C GLU A 24 3.67 -35.33 -8.42
N VAL A 25 4.22 -35.41 -9.64
CA VAL A 25 3.83 -34.49 -10.74
C VAL A 25 2.35 -34.59 -11.04
N ASP A 26 1.79 -35.81 -11.13
CA ASP A 26 0.36 -36.02 -11.36
C ASP A 26 -0.50 -35.44 -10.22
N ASN A 27 -0.04 -35.59 -8.97
CA ASN A 27 -0.71 -35.05 -7.81
C ASN A 27 -0.71 -33.51 -7.81
N LEU A 28 0.43 -32.90 -8.14
CA LEU A 28 0.55 -31.45 -8.29
C LEU A 28 -0.34 -30.95 -9.43
N GLN A 29 -0.41 -31.65 -10.56
CA GLN A 29 -1.27 -31.28 -11.68
C GLN A 29 -2.76 -31.32 -11.29
N LYS A 30 -3.18 -32.35 -10.53
CA LYS A 30 -4.55 -32.43 -9.97
C LYS A 30 -4.82 -31.29 -9.00
N ARG A 31 -3.83 -30.91 -8.18
CA ARG A 31 -3.93 -29.77 -7.24
C ARG A 31 -4.11 -28.46 -7.99
N ILE A 32 -3.35 -28.23 -9.05
CA ILE A 32 -3.43 -27.02 -9.89
C ILE A 32 -4.82 -26.91 -10.50
N THR A 33 -5.28 -27.95 -11.19
CA THR A 33 -6.59 -27.94 -11.86
C THR A 33 -7.74 -27.74 -10.87
N LEU A 34 -7.66 -28.32 -9.68
CA LEU A 34 -8.62 -28.08 -8.60
C LEU A 34 -8.63 -26.60 -8.16
N LEU A 35 -7.46 -26.01 -7.97
CA LEU A 35 -7.33 -24.61 -7.55
C LEU A 35 -7.82 -23.65 -8.64
N GLU A 36 -7.49 -23.90 -9.90
CA GLU A 36 -7.97 -23.10 -11.04
C GLU A 36 -9.48 -23.15 -11.16
N ASN A 37 -10.08 -24.34 -11.09
CA ASN A 37 -11.53 -24.51 -11.12
C ASN A 37 -12.21 -23.83 -9.94
N ASN A 38 -11.60 -23.88 -8.74
CA ASN A 38 -12.13 -23.17 -7.58
C ASN A 38 -12.03 -21.65 -7.77
N ASN A 39 -10.91 -21.15 -8.31
CA ASN A 39 -10.73 -19.73 -8.57
C ASN A 39 -11.78 -19.22 -9.56
N LYS A 40 -11.99 -19.92 -10.68
CA LYS A 40 -13.06 -19.61 -11.64
C LYS A 40 -14.44 -19.50 -10.99
N LYS A 41 -14.79 -20.47 -10.14
CA LYS A 41 -16.05 -20.45 -9.39
C LYS A 41 -16.12 -19.22 -8.48
N MET A 42 -15.03 -18.92 -7.76
CA MET A 42 -14.94 -17.74 -6.88
C MET A 42 -14.99 -16.41 -7.65
N THR A 43 -14.57 -16.38 -8.92
CA THR A 43 -14.68 -15.20 -9.81
C THR A 43 -16.00 -15.13 -10.56
N GLY A 44 -16.83 -16.18 -10.48
CA GLY A 44 -18.15 -16.25 -11.11
C GLY A 44 -18.17 -16.84 -12.52
N GLU A 45 -17.10 -17.52 -12.92
CA GLU A 45 -16.98 -18.25 -14.18
C GLU A 45 -17.45 -19.70 -14.03
N ASP A 46 -17.86 -20.33 -15.15
CA ASP A 46 -18.22 -21.76 -15.26
C ASP A 46 -19.27 -22.22 -14.21
N LEU A 47 -20.22 -21.35 -13.85
CA LEU A 47 -21.23 -21.62 -12.82
C LEU A 47 -22.37 -22.54 -13.27
N ASP A 48 -22.59 -22.69 -14.59
CA ASP A 48 -23.70 -23.46 -15.16
C ASP A 48 -23.62 -24.96 -14.81
N LEU A 49 -22.41 -25.45 -14.50
CA LEU A 49 -22.15 -26.84 -14.16
C LEU A 49 -22.21 -27.11 -12.64
N ILE A 50 -22.44 -26.08 -11.82
CA ILE A 50 -22.51 -26.20 -10.37
C ILE A 50 -23.92 -26.56 -9.90
N HIS A 51 -24.01 -27.48 -8.95
CA HIS A 51 -25.28 -27.76 -8.28
C HIS A 51 -25.69 -26.62 -7.36
N PHE A 52 -27.00 -26.37 -7.25
CA PHE A 52 -27.57 -25.28 -6.45
C PHE A 52 -27.07 -25.26 -4.98
N LYS A 53 -26.89 -26.43 -4.36
CA LYS A 53 -26.37 -26.54 -2.99
C LYS A 53 -24.95 -25.94 -2.88
N ASP A 54 -24.11 -26.26 -3.85
CA ASP A 54 -22.72 -25.79 -3.89
C ASP A 54 -22.66 -24.30 -4.27
N LEU A 55 -23.55 -23.84 -5.14
CA LEU A 55 -23.71 -22.42 -5.46
C LEU A 55 -24.07 -21.59 -4.22
N ARG A 56 -25.03 -22.07 -3.42
CA ARG A 56 -25.41 -21.43 -2.16
C ARG A 56 -24.25 -21.39 -1.16
N GLN A 57 -23.43 -22.45 -1.12
CA GLN A 57 -22.26 -22.49 -0.26
C GLN A 57 -21.19 -21.47 -0.71
N LEU A 58 -20.95 -21.39 -2.02
CA LEU A 58 -20.06 -20.42 -2.64
C LEU A 58 -20.49 -18.98 -2.33
N GLU A 59 -21.78 -18.67 -2.50
CA GLU A 59 -22.35 -17.38 -2.15
C GLU A 59 -22.11 -17.03 -0.67
N LYS A 60 -22.30 -17.99 0.24
CA LYS A 60 -22.04 -17.81 1.67
C LYS A 60 -20.57 -17.45 1.94
N GLN A 61 -19.65 -18.15 1.28
CA GLN A 61 -18.21 -17.91 1.42
C GLN A 61 -17.81 -16.52 0.90
N LEU A 62 -18.29 -16.13 -0.27
CA LEU A 62 -18.05 -14.80 -0.84
C LEU A 62 -18.61 -13.69 0.06
N ASN A 63 -19.83 -13.85 0.55
CA ASN A 63 -20.44 -12.90 1.47
C ASN A 63 -19.65 -12.75 2.78
N LEU A 64 -19.17 -13.86 3.35
CA LEU A 64 -18.32 -13.83 4.54
C LEU A 64 -16.98 -13.12 4.27
N GLY A 65 -16.33 -13.42 3.15
CA GLY A 65 -15.09 -12.78 2.73
C GLY A 65 -15.26 -11.27 2.54
N ALA A 66 -16.30 -10.86 1.81
CA ALA A 66 -16.63 -9.45 1.58
C ALA A 66 -16.89 -8.70 2.89
N ARG A 67 -17.64 -9.29 3.83
CA ARG A 67 -17.86 -8.70 5.16
C ARG A 67 -16.56 -8.51 5.94
N LYS A 68 -15.67 -9.50 5.94
CA LYS A 68 -14.35 -9.40 6.59
C LYS A 68 -13.49 -8.28 5.99
N ILE A 69 -13.45 -8.19 4.66
CA ILE A 69 -12.71 -7.14 3.95
C ILE A 69 -13.26 -5.76 4.33
N ARG A 70 -14.57 -5.58 4.27
CA ARG A 70 -15.23 -4.32 4.61
C ARG A 70 -14.95 -3.92 6.06
N SER A 71 -15.14 -4.83 7.01
CA SER A 71 -14.85 -4.59 8.43
C SER A 71 -13.40 -4.16 8.66
N ARG A 72 -12.43 -4.79 7.98
CA ARG A 72 -11.01 -4.40 8.07
C ARG A 72 -10.77 -3.01 7.47
N LYS A 73 -11.36 -2.70 6.31
CA LYS A 73 -11.27 -1.37 5.69
C LYS A 73 -11.85 -0.31 6.62
N ASP A 74 -13.03 -0.55 7.18
CA ASP A 74 -13.71 0.38 8.09
C ASP A 74 -12.86 0.65 9.33
N LYS A 75 -12.27 -0.38 9.93
CA LYS A 75 -11.35 -0.22 11.07
C LYS A 75 -10.17 0.69 10.73
N ILE A 76 -9.48 0.43 9.62
CA ILE A 76 -8.32 1.23 9.17
C ILE A 76 -8.73 2.67 8.89
N LEU A 77 -9.88 2.88 8.24
CA LEU A 77 -10.39 4.21 7.93
C LEU A 77 -10.74 4.99 9.19
N LEU A 78 -11.38 4.36 10.17
CA LEU A 78 -11.68 4.99 11.46
C LEU A 78 -10.40 5.40 12.21
N GLU A 79 -9.40 4.52 12.25
CA GLU A 79 -8.08 4.84 12.81
C GLU A 79 -7.44 6.05 12.11
N ARG A 80 -7.48 6.08 10.77
CA ARG A 80 -6.93 7.18 9.98
C ARG A 80 -7.67 8.49 10.22
N ILE A 81 -8.99 8.47 10.26
CA ILE A 81 -9.83 9.63 10.59
C ILE A 81 -9.48 10.15 11.98
N GLY A 82 -9.32 9.26 12.97
CA GLY A 82 -8.92 9.63 14.33
C GLY A 82 -7.58 10.36 14.37
N SER A 83 -6.57 9.80 13.71
CA SER A 83 -5.24 10.41 13.61
C SER A 83 -5.27 11.80 12.95
N LEU A 84 -6.00 11.95 11.85
CA LEU A 84 -6.15 13.23 11.16
C LEU A 84 -6.87 14.27 12.02
N LYS A 85 -7.93 13.87 12.75
CA LYS A 85 -8.62 14.76 13.68
C LYS A 85 -7.73 15.22 14.84
N ALA A 86 -6.86 14.34 15.34
CA ALA A 86 -5.87 14.71 16.36
C ALA A 86 -4.84 15.71 15.82
N LYS A 87 -4.30 15.46 14.62
CA LYS A 87 -3.37 16.38 13.95
C LYS A 87 -4.01 17.74 13.69
N GLN A 88 -5.26 17.78 13.22
CA GLN A 88 -5.99 19.02 12.99
C GLN A 88 -6.14 19.83 14.29
N ARG A 89 -6.44 19.19 15.42
CA ARG A 89 -6.55 19.87 16.73
C ARG A 89 -5.21 20.45 17.17
N SER A 90 -4.14 19.67 17.11
CA SER A 90 -2.79 20.11 17.48
C SER A 90 -2.33 21.31 16.63
N LEU A 91 -2.53 21.26 15.30
CA LEU A 91 -2.17 22.39 14.43
C LEU A 91 -3.02 23.64 14.71
N LYS A 92 -4.31 23.48 15.04
CA LYS A 92 -5.16 24.63 15.41
C LYS A 92 -4.68 25.29 16.71
N GLU A 93 -4.29 24.48 17.69
CA GLU A 93 -3.75 24.96 18.96
C GLU A 93 -2.40 25.67 18.77
N GLU A 94 -1.50 25.08 17.98
CA GLU A 94 -0.20 25.68 17.64
C GLU A 94 -0.38 27.02 16.90
N ASN A 95 -1.27 27.07 15.90
CA ASN A 95 -1.57 28.30 15.19
C ASN A 95 -2.20 29.37 16.09
N ALA A 96 -3.06 28.99 17.04
CA ALA A 96 -3.62 29.92 18.01
C ALA A 96 -2.53 30.51 18.91
N ASN A 97 -1.59 29.68 19.38
CA ASN A 97 -0.44 30.13 20.16
C ASN A 97 0.47 31.08 19.36
N PHE A 98 0.74 30.79 18.08
CA PHE A 98 1.52 31.70 17.24
C PHE A 98 0.81 33.03 17.01
N ARG A 99 -0.51 33.02 16.79
CA ARG A 99 -1.29 34.26 16.68
C ARG A 99 -1.21 35.10 17.94
N GLU A 100 -1.39 34.49 19.10
CA GLU A 100 -1.28 35.19 20.38
C GLU A 100 0.13 35.76 20.61
N LYS A 101 1.18 35.00 20.31
CA LYS A 101 2.56 35.49 20.38
C LYS A 101 2.79 36.68 19.45
N ASN A 102 2.30 36.60 18.21
CA ASN A 102 2.46 37.67 17.23
C ASN A 102 1.71 38.94 17.66
N GLU A 103 0.50 38.80 18.20
CA GLU A 103 -0.27 39.91 18.78
C GLU A 103 0.51 40.57 19.94
N ARG A 104 1.11 39.77 20.83
CA ARG A 104 1.95 40.30 21.93
C ARG A 104 3.22 41.02 21.43
N THR A 105 3.88 40.52 20.39
CA THR A 105 5.08 41.17 19.84
C THR A 105 4.76 42.43 19.02
N GLN A 106 3.58 42.52 18.42
CA GLN A 106 3.12 43.75 17.75
C GLN A 106 2.73 44.85 18.74
N VAL A 107 2.14 44.49 19.89
CA VAL A 107 1.85 45.43 20.98
C VAL A 107 3.13 46.02 21.61
N GLY A 108 4.26 45.30 21.56
CA GLY A 108 5.57 45.80 22.01
C GLY A 108 6.37 46.60 20.98
N ARG A 109 5.87 46.78 19.75
CA ARG A 109 6.58 47.44 18.65
C ARG A 109 5.97 48.79 18.23
N SER A 110 5.09 49.33 19.07
CA SER A 110 4.33 50.55 18.76
C SER A 110 5.03 51.85 19.16
N GLU A 111 6.36 51.86 19.32
CA GLU A 111 7.16 53.08 19.37
C GLU A 111 8.47 52.83 18.61
N GLU A 112 8.76 53.68 17.61
CA GLU A 112 9.89 53.65 16.65
C GLU A 112 9.65 52.94 15.30
N GLU A 113 8.80 53.54 14.46
CA GLU A 113 8.84 53.33 13.00
C GLU A 113 9.90 54.25 12.35
N PRO A 114 10.89 53.72 11.59
CA PRO A 114 11.71 54.54 10.72
C PRO A 114 10.89 54.99 9.50
N ASN A 115 10.60 56.28 9.40
CA ASN A 115 9.75 56.91 8.39
C ASN A 115 10.38 57.04 6.99
N ASN A 116 11.40 56.24 6.65
CA ASN A 116 12.14 56.38 5.40
C ASN A 116 12.41 55.03 4.73
N ILE A 117 11.79 54.81 3.56
CA ILE A 117 11.95 53.60 2.73
C ILE A 117 13.43 53.39 2.32
N ASN A 118 14.22 54.47 2.19
CA ASN A 118 15.62 54.40 1.81
C ASN A 118 16.55 53.89 2.94
N GLU A 119 16.13 53.96 4.21
CA GLU A 119 16.90 53.40 5.33
C GLU A 119 16.67 51.89 5.48
N ILE A 120 15.47 51.40 5.15
CA ILE A 120 15.14 49.97 5.21
C ILE A 120 15.90 49.19 4.11
N ILE A 121 16.13 49.84 2.97
CA ILE A 121 16.87 49.30 1.82
C ILE A 121 18.34 49.77 1.87
N GLY A 122 18.86 50.06 3.07
CA GLY A 122 20.25 50.44 3.27
C GLY A 122 21.21 49.28 2.99
N GLY A 123 21.61 49.11 1.73
CA GLY A 123 22.84 48.40 1.36
C GLY A 123 22.71 46.97 0.84
N VAL A 124 21.55 46.51 0.38
CA VAL A 124 21.48 45.21 -0.32
C VAL A 124 21.80 45.41 -1.79
N ASN A 125 23.06 45.14 -2.15
CA ASN A 125 23.48 44.95 -3.53
C ASN A 125 22.89 43.63 -4.05
N TRP A 126 21.82 43.69 -4.85
CA TRP A 126 21.12 42.51 -5.40
C TRP A 126 21.89 41.76 -6.51
N GLU A 127 23.16 42.10 -6.74
CA GLU A 127 23.98 41.53 -7.81
C GLU A 127 24.96 40.43 -7.39
N LEU A 128 24.96 40.02 -6.12
CA LEU A 128 25.91 39.02 -5.63
C LEU A 128 25.26 37.94 -4.76
N GLU A 129 24.49 37.03 -5.38
CA GLU A 129 24.33 35.62 -4.99
C GLU A 129 23.33 34.93 -5.95
N ARG A 130 23.78 34.69 -7.19
CA ARG A 130 23.18 33.66 -8.05
C ARG A 130 23.99 32.37 -7.92
N ASP A 131 24.04 31.79 -6.73
CA ASP A 131 24.57 30.45 -6.55
C ASP A 131 23.69 29.65 -5.59
N GLY A 132 23.11 28.57 -6.13
CA GLY A 132 22.80 27.36 -5.36
C GLY A 132 21.51 27.35 -4.54
N ALA A 133 20.51 26.64 -5.07
CA ALA A 133 19.43 26.01 -4.31
C ALA A 133 18.30 26.90 -3.77
N THR A 134 17.32 27.17 -4.63
CA THR A 134 15.91 27.15 -4.18
C THR A 134 15.06 26.48 -5.24
N GLN A 135 14.96 25.14 -5.16
CA GLN A 135 13.85 24.42 -5.77
C GLN A 135 12.58 24.80 -5.00
N HIS A 136 11.68 25.55 -5.63
CA HIS A 136 10.33 25.80 -5.14
C HIS A 136 9.59 24.46 -4.92
N PRO A 137 9.05 24.14 -3.73
CA PRO A 137 8.41 22.85 -3.46
C PRO A 137 6.94 22.77 -3.89
N TYR A 138 6.47 23.63 -4.80
CA TYR A 138 5.11 23.54 -5.32
C TYR A 138 5.10 23.63 -6.85
N GLN A 139 5.50 22.54 -7.50
CA GLN A 139 5.02 22.23 -8.84
C GLN A 139 4.22 20.93 -8.75
N THR A 140 2.89 21.05 -8.75
CA THR A 140 1.97 19.92 -8.84
C THR A 140 1.82 19.54 -10.31
N SER A 141 2.54 18.53 -10.78
CA SER A 141 2.24 17.91 -12.07
C SER A 141 1.03 16.98 -11.89
N LEU A 142 -0.16 17.47 -12.22
CA LEU A 142 -1.34 16.66 -12.48
C LEU A 142 -1.12 15.90 -13.79
N ASN A 143 -0.58 14.69 -13.72
CA ASN A 143 -0.63 13.76 -14.85
C ASN A 143 -1.93 12.96 -14.77
N LEU A 144 -2.99 13.48 -15.39
CA LEU A 144 -4.10 12.65 -15.85
C LEU A 144 -3.66 11.93 -17.12
N SER A 145 -3.23 10.67 -17.01
CA SER A 145 -3.27 9.76 -18.15
C SER A 145 -4.64 9.08 -18.15
N LEU A 146 -5.51 9.60 -19.00
CA LEU A 146 -6.73 8.93 -19.47
C LEU A 146 -6.31 7.96 -20.58
N SER A 147 -6.37 6.65 -20.34
CA SER A 147 -6.59 5.54 -21.30
C SER A 147 -6.51 4.21 -20.55
#